data_AF-W1Q0X2-F1
#
_entry.id   AF-W1Q0X2-F1
#
_cell.length_a   1.000
_cell.length_b   1.000
_cell.length_c   1.000
_cell.angle_alpha   90.00
_cell.angle_beta   90.00
_cell.angle_gamma   90.00
#
_symmetry.space_group_name_H-M   'P 1'
#
loop_
_entity.id
_entity.type
_entity.pdbx_description
1 polymer ?
#
loop_
_entity_poly.entity_id
_entity_poly.type
_entity_poly.pdbx_seq_one_letter_code
_entity_poly.pdbx_strand_id
1 'polypeptide(L)'
;MVSAIQRVGPKVKPPTAYELSALILDEEAEEVTKQQVDDKRKHLVWTPCAANSIDLMLEEIGEIKIVKETLEEARLVSRFIYNHFKILFLFREHSKKKEIIRLAITRFATDYLAVDSIRESEYALRRLFICEEWLNAASQSPVPV
;
A
#
# COMPACT_ATOMS: atom_id res chain seq x y z
N MET A 1 36.58 12.79 29.74
CA MET A 1 37.98 12.39 30.06
C MET A 1 38.14 10.89 30.32
N VAL A 2 37.43 10.29 31.28
CA VAL A 2 37.62 8.86 31.63
C VAL A 2 37.22 7.91 30.49
N SER A 3 36.17 8.24 29.73
CA SER A 3 35.70 7.48 28.55
C SER A 3 36.73 7.44 27.40
N ALA A 4 37.37 8.57 27.12
CA ALA A 4 38.38 8.68 26.06
C ALA A 4 39.66 7.87 26.36
N ILE A 5 40.05 7.78 27.65
CA ILE A 5 41.22 7.00 28.09
C ILE A 5 40.97 5.49 27.95
N GLN A 6 39.74 5.01 28.19
CA GLN A 6 39.38 3.58 28.06
C GLN A 6 39.42 3.07 26.61
N ARG A 7 39.32 3.95 25.61
CA ARG A 7 39.33 3.58 24.17
C ARG A 7 40.72 3.25 23.65
N VAL A 8 41.77 3.65 24.38
CA VAL A 8 43.17 3.40 24.04
C VAL A 8 43.66 2.22 24.88
N GLY A 9 43.67 1.03 24.28
CA GLY A 9 44.03 -0.21 24.98
C GLY A 9 45.48 -0.22 25.52
N PRO A 10 45.80 -1.11 26.48
CA PRO A 10 47.05 -1.08 27.26
C PRO A 10 48.36 -1.35 26.47
N LYS A 11 48.29 -1.54 25.15
CA LYS A 11 49.44 -1.75 24.26
C LYS A 11 49.69 -0.62 23.25
N VAL A 12 48.95 0.49 23.35
CA VAL A 12 49.10 1.65 22.46
C VAL A 12 49.88 2.74 23.19
N LYS A 13 50.80 3.41 22.48
CA LYS A 13 51.54 4.56 23.03
C LYS A 13 50.53 5.58 23.58
N PRO A 14 50.70 6.06 24.82
CA PRO A 14 49.72 6.96 25.43
C PRO A 14 49.58 8.22 24.56
N PRO A 15 48.35 8.65 24.26
CA PRO A 15 48.14 9.82 23.42
C PRO A 15 48.75 11.06 24.08
N THR A 16 49.28 11.95 23.27
CA THR A 16 49.80 13.23 23.75
C THR A 16 48.63 14.08 24.24
N ALA A 17 48.87 14.99 25.20
CA ALA A 17 47.83 15.89 25.72
C ALA A 17 47.05 16.62 24.60
N TYR A 18 47.73 17.00 23.51
CA TYR A 18 47.11 17.62 22.33
C TYR A 18 46.14 16.68 21.57
N GLU A 19 46.45 15.38 21.49
CA GLU A 19 45.61 14.38 20.82
C GLU A 19 44.35 14.09 21.64
N LEU A 20 44.46 14.09 22.97
CA LEU A 20 43.30 13.97 23.85
C LEU A 20 42.38 15.18 23.72
N SER A 21 42.94 16.39 23.66
CA SER A 21 42.16 17.62 23.44
C SER A 21 41.43 17.61 22.10
N ALA A 22 42.07 17.16 21.02
CA ALA A 22 41.43 17.03 19.72
C ALA A 22 40.25 16.02 19.76
N LEU A 23 40.44 14.85 20.37
CA LEU A 23 39.39 13.84 20.50
C LEU A 23 38.19 14.31 21.34
N ILE A 24 38.45 15.09 22.40
CA ILE A 24 37.40 15.67 23.24
C ILE A 24 36.63 16.73 22.45
N LEU A 25 37.32 17.59 21.69
CA LEU A 25 36.69 18.60 20.84
C LEU A 25 35.84 17.95 19.74
N ASP A 26 36.31 16.84 19.15
CA ASP A 26 35.55 16.09 18.16
C ASP A 26 34.30 15.42 18.77
N GLU A 27 34.39 14.87 19.99
CA GLU A 27 33.26 14.27 20.72
C GLU A 27 32.22 15.33 21.10
N GLU A 28 32.66 16.49 21.60
CA GLU A 28 31.80 17.64 21.88
C GLU A 28 31.15 18.19 20.60
N ALA A 29 31.88 18.27 19.49
CA ALA A 29 31.34 18.69 18.21
C ALA A 29 30.28 17.69 17.67
N GLU A 30 30.50 16.39 17.86
CA GLU A 30 29.52 15.35 17.50
C GLU A 30 28.26 15.43 18.37
N GLU A 31 28.39 15.74 19.67
CA GLU A 31 27.26 15.93 20.57
C GLU A 31 26.45 17.19 20.21
N VAL A 32 27.13 18.31 19.97
CA VAL A 32 26.50 19.58 19.56
C VAL A 32 25.78 19.42 18.22
N THR A 33 26.36 18.70 17.25
CA THR A 33 25.71 18.45 15.97
C THR A 33 24.48 17.55 16.10
N LYS A 34 24.54 16.50 16.93
CA LYS A 34 23.35 15.68 17.28
C LYS A 34 22.25 16.53 17.89
N GLN A 35 22.60 17.37 18.85
CA GLN A 35 21.65 18.25 19.53
C GLN A 35 21.03 19.28 18.57
N GLN A 36 21.82 19.86 17.66
CA GLN A 36 21.32 20.75 16.61
C GLN A 36 20.39 20.03 15.62
N VAL A 37 20.69 18.78 15.26
CA VAL A 37 19.83 17.98 14.39
C VAL A 37 18.53 17.63 15.10
N ASP A 38 18.58 17.27 16.38
CA ASP A 38 17.38 17.00 17.18
C ASP A 38 16.54 18.25 17.38
N ASP A 39 17.15 19.41 17.64
CA ASP A 39 16.44 20.69 17.72
C ASP A 39 15.78 21.08 16.39
N LYS A 40 16.46 20.84 15.25
CA LYS A 40 15.87 21.02 13.92
C LYS A 40 14.72 20.04 13.67
N ARG A 41 14.79 18.82 14.21
CA ARG A 41 13.74 17.80 14.09
C ARG A 41 12.55 17.99 15.05
N LYS A 42 12.73 18.71 16.18
CA LYS A 42 11.61 19.04 17.10
C LYS A 42 10.49 19.84 16.43
N HIS A 43 10.79 20.53 15.33
CA HIS A 43 9.81 21.29 14.55
C HIS A 43 9.32 20.56 13.29
N LEU A 44 9.81 19.35 13.01
CA LEU A 44 9.30 18.49 11.94
C LEU A 44 8.05 17.76 12.44
N VAL A 45 6.90 18.42 12.31
CA VAL A 45 5.60 17.76 12.49
C VAL A 45 5.35 16.90 11.27
N TRP A 46 5.39 15.57 11.42
CA TRP A 46 5.03 14.66 10.34
C TRP A 46 3.51 14.67 10.17
N THR A 47 3.04 15.35 9.13
CA THR A 47 1.62 15.26 8.77
C THR A 47 1.44 14.02 7.90
N PRO A 48 0.49 13.12 8.20
CA PRO A 48 0.21 11.99 7.32
C PRO A 48 -0.17 12.51 5.93
N CYS A 49 0.29 11.83 4.87
CA CYS A 49 -0.07 12.27 3.54
C CYS A 49 -1.60 12.16 3.35
N ALA A 50 -2.18 13.07 2.56
CA ALA A 50 -3.63 13.10 2.33
C ALA A 50 -4.12 11.75 1.76
N ALA A 51 -3.33 11.12 0.88
CA ALA A 51 -3.62 9.80 0.33
C ALA A 51 -3.71 8.73 1.43
N ASN A 52 -2.76 8.69 2.38
CA ASN A 52 -2.78 7.75 3.51
C ASN A 52 -3.96 8.03 4.45
N SER A 53 -4.29 9.30 4.67
CA SER A 53 -5.45 9.66 5.51
C SER A 53 -6.76 9.20 4.87
N ILE A 54 -6.90 9.35 3.55
CA ILE A 54 -8.05 8.83 2.79
C ILE A 54 -8.07 7.30 2.84
N ASP A 55 -6.92 6.65 2.71
CA ASP A 55 -6.83 5.19 2.74
C ASP A 55 -7.33 4.61 4.06
N LEU A 56 -6.92 5.20 5.19
CA LEU A 56 -7.38 4.82 6.52
C LEU A 56 -8.89 5.04 6.68
N MET A 57 -9.44 6.16 6.18
CA MET A 57 -10.89 6.38 6.18
C MET A 57 -11.63 5.30 5.38
N LEU A 58 -11.11 4.91 4.22
CA LEU A 58 -11.71 3.87 3.37
C LEU A 58 -11.63 2.47 4.02
N GLU A 59 -10.56 2.20 4.77
CA GLU A 59 -10.41 0.98 5.58
C GLU A 59 -11.47 0.93 6.69
N GLU A 60 -11.62 2.00 7.47
CA GLU A 60 -12.63 2.09 8.53
C GLU A 60 -14.06 1.93 8.00
N ILE A 61 -14.38 2.59 6.88
CA ILE A 61 -15.69 2.43 6.21
C ILE A 61 -15.88 1.00 5.72
N GLY A 62 -14.79 0.35 5.27
CA GLY A 62 -14.79 -1.00 4.76
C GLY A 62 -15.16 -2.06 5.80
N GLU A 63 -15.02 -1.77 7.09
CA GLU A 63 -15.40 -2.67 8.18
C GLU A 63 -16.90 -2.62 8.53
N ILE A 64 -17.65 -1.66 8.00
CA ILE A 64 -19.11 -1.64 8.14
C ILE A 64 -19.67 -2.88 7.44
N LYS A 65 -20.41 -3.72 8.17
CA LYS A 65 -20.88 -5.05 7.71
C LYS A 65 -21.40 -5.07 6.26
N ILE A 66 -22.34 -4.19 5.92
CA ILE A 66 -22.92 -4.13 4.57
C ILE A 66 -21.89 -3.73 3.51
N VAL A 67 -20.96 -2.82 3.82
CA VAL A 67 -19.90 -2.40 2.92
C VAL A 67 -18.91 -3.55 2.72
N LYS A 68 -18.52 -4.21 3.81
CA LYS A 68 -17.63 -5.38 3.78
C LYS A 68 -18.17 -6.49 2.90
N GLU A 69 -19.42 -6.89 3.11
CA GLU A 69 -20.12 -7.90 2.31
C GLU A 69 -20.17 -7.48 0.83
N THR A 70 -20.51 -6.23 0.55
CA THR A 70 -20.53 -5.69 -0.83
C THR A 70 -19.15 -5.73 -1.51
N LEU A 71 -18.09 -5.36 -0.77
CA LEU A 71 -16.72 -5.39 -1.30
C LEU A 71 -16.26 -6.83 -1.56
N GLU A 72 -16.62 -7.77 -0.70
CA GLU A 72 -16.35 -9.20 -0.90
C GLU A 72 -17.06 -9.75 -2.14
N GLU A 73 -18.36 -9.45 -2.32
CA GLU A 73 -19.12 -9.83 -3.51
C GLU A 73 -18.52 -9.23 -4.79
N ALA A 74 -18.16 -7.95 -4.76
CA ALA A 74 -17.52 -7.27 -5.89
C ALA A 74 -16.17 -7.92 -6.26
N ARG A 75 -15.37 -8.32 -5.26
CA ARG A 75 -14.12 -9.06 -5.48
C ARG A 75 -14.39 -10.45 -6.08
N LEU A 76 -15.44 -11.15 -5.65
CA LEU A 76 -15.83 -12.44 -6.21
C LEU A 76 -16.24 -12.32 -7.68
N VAL A 77 -17.11 -11.36 -8.01
CA VAL A 77 -17.53 -11.09 -9.40
C VAL A 77 -16.33 -10.73 -10.27
N SER A 78 -15.49 -9.81 -9.79
CA SER A 78 -14.28 -9.39 -10.51
C SER A 78 -13.35 -10.57 -10.77
N ARG A 79 -13.02 -11.32 -9.71
CA ARG A 79 -12.14 -12.50 -9.81
C ARG A 79 -12.69 -13.53 -10.78
N PHE A 80 -13.99 -13.81 -10.70
CA PHE A 80 -14.65 -14.74 -11.61
C PHE A 80 -14.48 -14.30 -13.07
N ILE A 81 -14.83 -13.06 -13.41
CA ILE A 81 -14.74 -12.56 -14.78
C ILE A 81 -13.29 -12.61 -15.29
N TYR A 82 -12.32 -12.14 -14.52
CA TYR A 82 -10.92 -12.12 -14.96
C TYR A 82 -10.25 -13.50 -15.00
N ASN A 83 -10.71 -14.47 -14.19
CA ASN A 83 -10.17 -15.83 -14.22
C ASN A 83 -10.63 -16.64 -15.43
N HIS A 84 -11.76 -16.28 -16.05
CA HIS A 84 -12.31 -17.01 -17.18
C HIS A 84 -12.16 -16.19 -18.48
N PHE A 85 -11.13 -16.47 -19.28
CA PHE A 85 -10.80 -15.72 -20.50
C PHE A 85 -12.00 -15.50 -21.45
N LYS A 86 -12.82 -16.54 -21.70
CA LYS A 86 -14.02 -16.43 -22.54
C LYS A 86 -15.04 -15.44 -21.95
N ILE A 87 -15.21 -15.45 -20.63
CA ILE A 87 -16.13 -14.57 -19.91
C ILE A 87 -15.61 -13.14 -19.92
N LEU A 88 -14.31 -12.94 -19.67
CA LEU A 88 -13.68 -11.63 -19.78
C LEU A 88 -13.83 -11.03 -21.18
N PHE A 89 -13.66 -11.86 -22.22
CA PHE A 89 -13.84 -11.44 -23.60
C PHE A 89 -15.27 -10.96 -23.86
N LEU A 90 -16.28 -11.76 -23.51
CA LEU A 90 -17.69 -11.41 -23.67
C LEU A 90 -18.08 -10.18 -22.85
N PHE A 91 -17.58 -10.07 -21.61
CA PHE A 91 -17.80 -8.89 -20.78
C PHE A 91 -17.28 -7.62 -21.46
N ARG A 92 -16.06 -7.66 -22.02
CA ARG A 92 -15.45 -6.53 -22.74
C ARG A 92 -16.24 -6.17 -24.00
N GLU A 93 -16.82 -7.15 -24.68
CA GLU A 93 -17.67 -6.92 -25.85
C GLU A 93 -18.95 -6.17 -25.45
N HIS A 94 -19.64 -6.62 -24.40
CA HIS A 94 -20.88 -5.99 -23.93
C HIS A 94 -20.66 -4.65 -23.22
N SER A 95 -19.52 -4.45 -22.56
CA SER A 95 -19.21 -3.26 -21.78
C SER A 95 -18.52 -2.15 -22.57
N LYS A 96 -18.35 -2.31 -23.90
CA LYS A 96 -17.57 -1.39 -24.76
C LYS A 96 -16.13 -1.24 -24.28
N LYS A 97 -15.50 -2.36 -23.92
CA LYS A 97 -14.11 -2.46 -23.43
C LYS A 97 -13.86 -1.73 -22.11
N LYS A 98 -14.87 -1.60 -21.24
CA LYS A 98 -14.64 -1.14 -19.87
C LYS A 98 -13.91 -2.23 -19.07
N GLU A 99 -13.13 -1.79 -18.08
CA GLU A 99 -12.47 -2.66 -17.11
C GLU A 99 -13.16 -2.52 -15.75
N ILE A 100 -13.37 -3.65 -15.07
CA ILE A 100 -13.94 -3.64 -13.72
C ILE A 100 -12.89 -3.15 -12.73
N ILE A 101 -11.67 -3.68 -12.80
CA ILE A 101 -10.58 -3.27 -11.92
C ILE A 101 -9.95 -1.99 -12.46
N ARG A 102 -10.04 -0.91 -11.70
CA ARG A 102 -9.39 0.38 -11.97
C ARG A 102 -8.29 0.59 -10.94
N LEU A 103 -7.04 0.69 -11.37
CA LEU A 103 -5.90 0.91 -10.48
C LEU A 103 -6.02 2.27 -9.79
N ALA A 104 -6.09 2.25 -8.45
CA ALA A 104 -5.98 3.45 -7.62
C ALA A 104 -4.60 3.52 -6.95
N ILE A 105 -4.31 4.67 -6.32
CA ILE A 105 -3.08 4.88 -5.55
C ILE A 105 -2.99 3.89 -4.38
N THR A 106 -4.12 3.41 -3.88
CA THR A 106 -4.19 2.50 -2.74
C THR A 106 -5.08 1.29 -3.02
N ARG A 107 -4.86 0.21 -2.26
CA ARG A 107 -5.63 -1.03 -2.42
C ARG A 107 -7.11 -0.83 -2.06
N PHE A 108 -7.40 -0.05 -1.01
CA PHE A 108 -8.77 0.17 -0.57
C PHE A 108 -9.54 0.96 -1.63
N ALA A 109 -8.98 2.06 -2.13
CA ALA A 109 -9.59 2.81 -3.22
C ALA A 109 -9.82 1.95 -4.48
N THR A 110 -8.93 1.00 -4.77
CA THR A 110 -9.11 0.06 -5.89
C THR A 110 -10.37 -0.80 -5.73
N ASP A 111 -10.64 -1.32 -4.53
CA ASP A 111 -11.84 -2.12 -4.28
C ASP A 111 -13.13 -1.29 -4.44
N TYR A 112 -13.15 -0.06 -3.93
CA TYR A 112 -14.31 0.84 -4.10
C TYR A 112 -14.53 1.25 -5.56
N LEU A 113 -13.46 1.51 -6.32
CA LEU A 113 -13.58 1.77 -7.76
C LEU A 113 -14.06 0.52 -8.53
N ALA A 114 -13.74 -0.69 -8.08
CA ALA A 114 -14.26 -1.90 -8.67
C ALA A 114 -15.78 -2.02 -8.46
N VAL A 115 -16.28 -1.74 -7.25
CA VAL A 115 -17.73 -1.67 -6.97
C VAL A 115 -18.41 -0.65 -7.88
N ASP A 116 -17.84 0.55 -8.01
CA ASP A 116 -18.39 1.60 -8.87
C ASP A 116 -18.39 1.18 -10.35
N SER A 117 -17.31 0.56 -10.83
CA SER A 117 -17.23 0.05 -12.20
C SER A 117 -18.24 -1.07 -12.48
N ILE A 118 -18.48 -1.96 -11.51
CA ILE A 118 -19.53 -2.99 -11.58
C ILE A 118 -20.90 -2.33 -11.71
N ARG A 119 -21.19 -1.32 -10.88
CA ARG A 119 -22.45 -0.55 -10.93
C ARG A 119 -22.62 0.14 -12.29
N GLU A 120 -21.60 0.82 -12.78
CA GLU A 120 -21.64 1.44 -14.12
C GLU A 120 -21.82 0.43 -15.26
N SER A 121 -21.38 -0.81 -15.05
CA SER A 121 -21.39 -1.89 -16.04
C SER A 121 -22.56 -2.86 -15.83
N GLU A 122 -23.54 -2.51 -15.00
CA GLU A 122 -24.67 -3.38 -14.63
C GLU A 122 -25.36 -3.97 -15.85
N TYR A 123 -25.69 -3.14 -16.85
CA TYR A 123 -26.35 -3.61 -18.08
C TYR A 123 -25.47 -4.58 -18.88
N ALA A 124 -24.16 -4.38 -18.90
CA ALA A 124 -23.22 -5.27 -19.60
C ALA A 124 -23.11 -6.61 -18.86
N LEU A 125 -23.05 -6.59 -17.52
CA LEU A 125 -23.06 -7.78 -16.68
C LEU A 125 -24.37 -8.57 -16.85
N ARG A 126 -25.53 -7.89 -16.80
CA ARG A 126 -26.82 -8.54 -17.02
C ARG A 126 -26.88 -9.22 -18.38
N ARG A 127 -26.42 -8.55 -19.44
CA ARG A 127 -26.36 -9.14 -20.79
C ARG A 127 -25.41 -10.33 -20.86
N LEU A 128 -24.26 -10.25 -20.20
CA LEU A 128 -23.29 -11.34 -20.12
C LEU A 128 -23.91 -12.62 -19.56
N PHE A 129 -24.76 -12.53 -18.54
CA PHE A 129 -25.38 -13.72 -17.91
C PHE A 129 -26.61 -14.26 -18.66
N ILE A 130 -27.14 -13.52 -19.64
CA ILE A 130 -28.34 -13.89 -20.40
C ILE A 130 -27.98 -14.38 -21.81
N CYS A 131 -26.76 -14.17 -22.30
CA CYS A 131 -26.36 -14.56 -23.64
C CYS A 131 -26.17 -16.09 -23.79
N GLU A 132 -26.50 -16.65 -24.95
CA GLU A 132 -26.37 -18.09 -25.20
C GLU A 132 -24.89 -18.54 -25.18
N GLU A 133 -23.99 -17.65 -25.58
CA GLU A 133 -22.54 -17.85 -25.53
C GLU A 133 -22.05 -18.09 -24.10
N TRP A 134 -22.68 -17.46 -23.11
CA TRP A 134 -22.42 -17.70 -21.69
C TRP A 134 -22.84 -19.10 -21.26
N LEU A 135 -24.05 -19.56 -21.62
CA LEU A 135 -24.54 -20.90 -21.28
C LEU A 135 -23.62 -22.00 -21.85
N ASN A 136 -23.10 -21.75 -23.06
CA ASN A 136 -22.15 -22.63 -23.74
C ASN A 136 -20.73 -22.57 -23.13
N ALA A 137 -20.32 -21.42 -22.59
CA ALA A 137 -19.03 -21.27 -21.92
C ALA A 137 -19.05 -21.84 -20.48
N ALA A 138 -20.16 -21.67 -19.76
CA ALA A 138 -20.33 -22.12 -18.38
C ALA A 138 -20.38 -23.65 -18.27
N SER A 139 -20.99 -24.31 -19.26
CA SER A 139 -21.05 -25.79 -19.36
C SER A 139 -19.69 -26.45 -19.63
N GLN A 140 -18.65 -25.67 -19.96
CA GLN A 140 -17.30 -26.17 -20.27
C GLN A 140 -16.25 -25.78 -19.20
N SER A 141 -16.65 -25.05 -18.16
CA SER A 141 -15.73 -24.64 -17.08
C SER A 141 -15.75 -25.65 -15.93
N PRO A 142 -14.59 -26.04 -15.35
CA PRO A 142 -14.59 -26.77 -14.09
C PRO A 142 -15.25 -25.91 -13.01
N VAL A 143 -16.08 -26.53 -12.19
CA VAL A 143 -16.71 -25.90 -11.01
C VAL A 143 -15.59 -25.38 -10.09
N PRO A 144 -15.69 -24.15 -9.54
CA PRO A 144 -14.72 -23.69 -8.56
C PRO A 144 -14.87 -24.55 -7.29
N VAL A 145 -13.77 -25.20 -6.88
CA VAL A 145 -13.63 -25.86 -5.56
C VAL A 145 -13.43 -24.80 -4.49
#